data_AF-A0AAD5HIG1-F1
#
_entry.id   AF-A0AAD5HIG1-F1
#
_cell.length_a   1.000
_cell.length_b   1.000
_cell.length_c   1.000
_cell.angle_alpha   90.00
_cell.angle_beta   90.00
_cell.angle_gamma   90.00
#
_symmetry.space_group_name_H-M   'P 1'
#
loop_
_entity.id
_entity.type
_entity.pdbx_description
1 polymer ?
#
loop_
_entity_poly.entity_id
_entity_poly.type
_entity_poly.pdbx_seq_one_letter_code
_entity_poly.pdbx_strand_id
1 'polypeptide(L)'
;MLISQLFISKSRKIDFELSILFQDLANVPLVSGNYHIKWKIKYADLPSGSTPRAPITDHNVVWNQSTNTTVHLIVGKDNVLTPCELKLEIVQELNGGKDTHTIGTLMLNLSEYVGSGTTTRRYLLDECKFNSTLKLAIRLLQKSDNGIKFEVPPLKKQQIFADIPTMITERKDKGLVKDDSFIAGNVLTQSLTLFDELANL
;
A
#
# COMPACT_ATOMS: atom_id res chain seq x y z
N MET A 1 -15.76 12.19 22.97
CA MET A 1 -16.12 10.87 23.54
C MET A 1 -15.29 9.81 22.82
N LEU A 2 -14.42 9.09 23.52
CA LEU A 2 -14.10 7.65 23.35
C LEU A 2 -12.90 7.30 24.26
N ILE A 3 -13.21 6.83 25.47
CA ILE A 3 -12.23 6.33 26.46
C ILE A 3 -11.89 4.84 26.19
N SER A 4 -12.27 4.28 25.03
CA SER A 4 -12.14 2.83 24.79
C SER A 4 -10.72 2.33 24.46
N GLN A 5 -9.70 3.19 24.50
CA GLN A 5 -8.34 2.84 24.04
C GLN A 5 -7.36 2.43 25.16
N LEU A 6 -7.77 2.42 26.43
CA LEU A 6 -6.80 2.25 27.52
C LEU A 6 -6.37 0.81 27.85
N PHE A 7 -7.01 -0.24 27.31
CA PHE A 7 -6.58 -1.62 27.56
C PHE A 7 -6.84 -2.54 26.35
N ILE A 8 -5.98 -2.44 25.34
CA ILE A 8 -5.86 -3.51 24.34
C ILE A 8 -5.04 -4.62 25.00
N SER A 9 -5.64 -5.80 25.21
CA SER A 9 -4.86 -6.93 25.69
C SER A 9 -3.80 -7.26 24.64
N LYS A 10 -2.56 -7.54 25.08
CA LYS A 10 -1.48 -8.00 24.19
C LYS A 10 -1.90 -9.18 23.31
N SER A 11 -2.89 -9.95 23.75
CA SER A 11 -3.49 -11.10 23.04
C SER A 11 -4.35 -10.76 21.81
N ARG A 12 -4.51 -9.49 21.42
CA ARG A 12 -5.26 -9.10 20.20
C ARG A 12 -4.45 -8.31 19.18
N LYS A 13 -3.17 -8.05 19.46
CA LYS A 13 -2.27 -7.35 18.54
C LYS A 13 -1.54 -8.38 17.67
N ILE A 14 -1.49 -8.12 16.37
CA ILE A 14 -0.78 -8.95 15.39
C ILE A 14 0.15 -8.04 14.59
N ASP A 15 1.40 -8.47 14.45
CA ASP A 15 2.44 -7.71 13.77
C ASP A 15 2.58 -8.17 12.32
N PHE A 16 2.47 -7.22 11.40
CA PHE A 16 2.63 -7.45 9.97
C PHE A 16 3.80 -6.62 9.43
N GLU A 17 4.60 -7.22 8.57
CA GLU A 17 5.52 -6.50 7.70
C GLU A 17 4.73 -5.93 6.51
N LEU A 18 4.71 -4.61 6.42
CA LEU A 18 4.10 -3.84 5.35
C LEU A 18 5.17 -3.45 4.34
N SER A 19 4.94 -3.79 3.07
CA SER A 19 5.68 -3.28 1.93
C SER A 19 4.75 -2.45 1.05
N ILE A 20 5.15 -1.22 0.74
CA ILE A 20 4.45 -0.34 -0.21
C ILE A 20 5.42 0.05 -1.33
N LEU A 21 4.99 -0.08 -2.58
CA LEU A 21 5.67 0.46 -3.75
C LEU A 21 4.86 1.60 -4.34
N PHE A 22 5.47 2.78 -4.39
CA PHE A 22 4.96 3.96 -5.07
C PHE A 22 5.44 3.96 -6.53
N GLN A 23 4.53 3.69 -7.48
CA GLN A 23 4.89 3.52 -8.90
C GLN A 23 4.81 4.84 -9.65
N ASP A 24 3.62 5.19 -10.14
CA ASP A 24 3.38 6.37 -10.96
C ASP A 24 2.13 7.15 -10.55
N LEU A 25 2.15 8.44 -10.87
CA LEU A 25 1.00 9.34 -10.86
C LEU A 25 0.72 9.74 -12.30
N ALA A 26 -0.50 9.50 -12.75
CA ALA A 26 -0.96 9.79 -14.11
C ALA A 26 -2.03 10.89 -14.12
N ASN A 27 -2.29 11.42 -15.32
CA ASN A 27 -3.24 12.52 -15.56
C ASN A 27 -2.89 13.77 -14.74
N VAL A 28 -1.61 14.12 -14.70
CA VAL A 28 -1.14 15.34 -14.05
C VAL A 28 -1.14 16.48 -15.09
N PRO A 29 -1.73 17.65 -14.80
CA PRO A 29 -1.70 18.78 -15.72
C PRO A 29 -0.25 19.22 -16.00
N LEU A 30 0.00 19.77 -17.21
CA LEU A 30 1.29 20.32 -17.66
C LEU A 30 1.68 21.57 -16.86
N VAL A 31 2.03 21.37 -15.60
CA VAL A 31 2.61 22.40 -14.74
C VAL A 31 4.03 21.94 -14.45
N SER A 32 5.01 22.83 -14.59
CA SER A 32 6.39 22.53 -14.19
C SER A 32 6.45 22.12 -12.72
N GLY A 33 7.53 21.46 -12.29
CA GLY A 33 7.76 21.15 -10.88
C GLY A 33 8.15 19.70 -10.59
N ASN A 34 8.43 19.45 -9.33
CA ASN A 34 8.74 18.14 -8.79
C ASN A 34 7.62 17.66 -7.88
N TYR A 35 7.42 16.35 -7.82
CA TYR A 35 6.38 15.74 -7.01
C TYR A 35 6.95 14.72 -6.05
N HIS A 36 6.33 14.60 -4.89
CA HIS A 36 6.62 13.57 -3.90
C HIS A 36 5.34 13.15 -3.16
N ILE A 37 5.36 11.97 -2.57
CA ILE A 37 4.24 11.43 -1.81
C ILE A 37 4.64 11.38 -0.34
N LYS A 38 3.90 12.08 0.51
CA LYS A 38 4.00 11.95 1.97
C LYS A 38 3.04 10.88 2.44
N TRP A 39 3.46 10.03 3.38
CA TRP A 39 2.59 9.04 3.99
C TRP A 39 2.50 9.20 5.50
N LYS A 40 1.36 8.79 6.06
CA LYS A 40 1.13 8.56 7.49
C LYS A 40 0.42 7.23 7.69
N ILE A 41 0.91 6.42 8.63
CA ILE A 41 0.39 5.08 8.91
C ILE A 41 0.07 4.99 10.40
N LYS A 42 -1.15 4.57 10.74
CA LYS A 42 -1.52 4.30 12.13
C LYS A 42 -0.82 3.02 12.64
N TYR A 43 -0.32 3.06 13.87
CA TYR A 43 0.26 1.90 14.56
C TYR A 43 1.44 1.23 13.84
N ALA A 44 2.28 2.01 13.15
CA ALA A 44 3.50 1.52 12.51
C ALA A 44 4.76 1.88 13.30
N ASP A 45 5.82 1.07 13.15
CA ASP A 45 7.17 1.38 13.65
C ASP A 45 7.72 2.64 12.97
N LEU A 46 7.43 2.81 11.68
CA LEU A 46 7.73 4.01 10.91
C LEU A 46 6.40 4.69 10.49
N PRO A 47 5.85 5.58 11.33
CA PRO A 47 4.50 6.12 11.16
C PRO A 47 4.40 7.16 10.05
N SER A 48 5.50 7.70 9.54
CA SER A 48 5.49 8.71 8.48
C SER A 48 6.76 8.71 7.66
N GLY A 49 6.67 9.20 6.43
CA GLY A 49 7.81 9.40 5.56
C GLY A 49 7.41 10.05 4.24
N SER A 50 8.35 10.09 3.30
CA SER A 50 8.14 10.66 1.97
C SER A 50 8.95 9.93 0.92
N THR A 51 8.45 9.87 -0.30
CA THR A 51 9.26 9.48 -1.46
C THR A 51 10.31 10.55 -1.76
N PRO A 52 11.39 10.22 -2.47
CA PRO A 52 12.16 11.18 -3.23
C PRO A 52 11.28 12.04 -4.15
N ARG A 53 11.80 13.19 -4.53
CA ARG A 53 11.21 14.07 -5.54
C ARG A 53 11.42 13.46 -6.92
N ALA A 54 10.39 13.53 -7.77
CA ALA A 54 10.46 13.13 -9.17
C ALA A 54 9.85 14.23 -10.07
N PRO A 55 10.45 14.53 -11.23
CA PRO A 55 9.90 15.49 -12.17
C PRO A 55 8.68 14.92 -12.89
N ILE A 56 7.81 15.79 -13.39
CA ILE A 56 6.76 15.42 -14.34
C ILE A 56 7.35 15.26 -15.75
N THR A 57 6.96 14.20 -16.45
CA THR A 57 7.29 13.92 -17.85
C THR A 57 6.05 13.33 -18.52
N ASP A 58 5.65 13.87 -19.67
CA ASP A 58 4.48 13.40 -20.43
C ASP A 58 3.21 13.18 -19.58
N HIS A 59 2.85 14.18 -18.76
CA HIS A 59 1.70 14.14 -17.83
C HIS A 59 1.76 13.07 -16.73
N ASN A 60 2.92 12.46 -16.55
CA ASN A 60 3.15 11.41 -15.57
C ASN A 60 4.30 11.77 -14.63
N VAL A 61 4.27 11.23 -13.42
CA VAL A 61 5.41 11.24 -12.49
C VAL A 61 5.68 9.80 -12.12
N VAL A 62 6.94 9.38 -12.24
CA VAL A 62 7.36 8.00 -11.92
C VAL A 62 8.36 8.04 -10.76
N TRP A 63 8.08 7.29 -9.70
CA TRP A 63 9.00 7.13 -8.57
C TRP A 63 9.66 5.76 -8.54
N ASN A 64 8.86 4.69 -8.66
CA ASN A 64 9.31 3.30 -8.46
C ASN A 64 10.12 3.12 -7.16
N GLN A 65 9.60 3.70 -6.07
CA GLN A 65 10.25 3.68 -4.76
C GLN A 65 9.44 2.88 -3.77
N SER A 66 10.12 2.01 -3.01
CA SER A 66 9.50 1.16 -2.00
C SER A 66 9.80 1.64 -0.58
N THR A 67 8.86 1.43 0.35
CA THR A 67 9.10 1.55 1.78
C THR A 67 8.61 0.30 2.51
N ASN A 68 9.28 -0.06 3.60
CA ASN A 68 8.95 -1.20 4.44
C ASN A 68 8.84 -0.75 5.90
N THR A 69 7.85 -1.26 6.63
CA THR A 69 7.71 -1.03 8.07
C THR A 69 6.89 -2.13 8.73
N THR A 70 7.01 -2.31 10.04
CA THR A 70 6.05 -3.14 10.77
C THR A 70 4.80 -2.33 11.07
N VAL A 71 3.62 -2.90 10.84
CA VAL A 71 2.32 -2.36 11.28
C VAL A 71 1.66 -3.31 12.27
N HIS A 72 1.00 -2.73 13.27
CA HIS A 72 0.40 -3.44 14.38
C HIS A 72 -1.12 -3.40 14.28
N LEU A 73 -1.71 -4.46 13.72
CA LEU A 73 -3.15 -4.56 13.57
C LEU A 73 -3.76 -5.15 14.83
N ILE A 74 -5.01 -4.76 15.11
CA ILE A 74 -5.74 -5.20 16.29
C ILE A 74 -6.93 -6.04 15.83
N VAL A 75 -7.12 -7.18 16.46
CA VAL A 75 -8.32 -8.01 16.30
C VAL A 75 -9.45 -7.40 17.13
N GLY A 76 -10.56 -7.10 16.46
CA GLY A 76 -11.80 -6.60 17.04
C GLY A 76 -12.47 -7.63 17.95
N LYS A 77 -13.52 -7.21 18.66
CA LYS A 77 -14.30 -8.13 19.52
C LYS A 77 -15.13 -9.13 18.73
N ASP A 78 -15.42 -8.79 17.47
CA ASP A 78 -16.06 -9.61 16.45
C ASP A 78 -15.09 -10.57 15.75
N ASN A 79 -13.84 -10.63 16.21
CA ASN A 79 -12.73 -11.34 15.56
C ASN A 79 -12.33 -10.79 14.19
N VAL A 80 -12.83 -9.63 13.77
CA VAL A 80 -12.43 -8.98 12.51
C VAL A 80 -11.27 -8.02 12.78
N LEU A 81 -10.29 -7.95 11.88
CA LEU A 81 -9.24 -6.94 11.98
C LEU A 81 -9.82 -5.53 11.94
N THR A 82 -9.47 -4.71 12.92
CA THR A 82 -9.90 -3.32 12.98
C THR A 82 -9.22 -2.50 11.87
N PRO A 83 -9.89 -1.49 11.31
CA PRO A 83 -9.29 -0.63 10.30
C PRO A 83 -7.96 0.00 10.73
N CYS A 84 -6.97 -0.07 9.84
CA CYS A 84 -5.65 0.53 10.02
C CYS A 84 -5.37 1.48 8.85
N GLU A 85 -5.41 2.78 9.11
CA GLU A 85 -5.36 3.78 8.03
C GLU A 85 -3.93 4.07 7.55
N LEU A 86 -3.76 4.02 6.22
CA LEU A 86 -2.67 4.64 5.48
C LEU A 86 -3.23 5.89 4.79
N LYS A 87 -2.68 7.07 5.11
CA LYS A 87 -2.98 8.32 4.43
C LYS A 87 -1.81 8.73 3.55
N LEU A 88 -2.07 9.04 2.29
CA LEU A 88 -1.12 9.57 1.33
C LEU A 88 -1.51 11.00 0.93
N GLU A 89 -0.52 11.88 0.82
CA GLU A 89 -0.66 13.25 0.33
C GLU A 89 0.31 13.45 -0.81
N ILE A 90 -0.21 13.80 -1.99
CA ILE A 90 0.58 14.02 -3.20
C ILE A 90 0.91 15.51 -3.25
N VAL A 91 2.19 15.84 -3.20
CA VAL A 91 2.68 17.21 -3.07
C VAL A 91 3.45 17.60 -4.32
N GLN A 92 3.07 18.72 -4.91
CA GLN A 92 3.82 19.41 -5.96
C GLN A 92 4.70 20.48 -5.33
N GLU A 93 5.94 20.57 -5.79
CA GLU A 93 6.89 21.62 -5.47
C GLU A 93 7.28 22.39 -6.72
N LEU A 94 7.11 23.71 -6.67
CA LEU A 94 7.53 24.67 -7.68
C LEU A 94 8.72 25.50 -7.15
N ASN A 95 9.42 26.18 -8.06
CA ASN A 95 10.43 27.19 -7.70
C ASN A 95 11.50 26.69 -6.73
N GLY A 96 11.96 25.44 -6.93
CA GLY A 96 12.99 24.82 -6.09
C GLY A 96 12.52 24.49 -4.67
N GLY A 97 11.22 24.24 -4.46
CA GLY A 97 10.64 23.87 -3.18
C GLY A 97 10.09 25.04 -2.35
N LYS A 98 10.13 26.27 -2.88
CA LYS A 98 9.60 27.46 -2.20
C LYS A 98 8.08 27.49 -2.18
N ASP A 99 7.45 26.97 -3.23
CA ASP A 99 6.00 26.93 -3.36
C ASP A 99 5.57 25.47 -3.40
N THR A 100 4.82 25.04 -2.39
CA THR A 100 4.39 23.64 -2.25
C THR A 100 2.88 23.55 -2.16
N HIS A 101 2.29 22.62 -2.91
CA HIS A 101 0.84 22.43 -2.99
C HIS A 101 0.50 20.96 -2.88
N THR A 102 -0.42 20.60 -1.98
CA THR A 102 -1.05 19.28 -2.02
C THR A 102 -2.05 19.25 -3.15
N ILE A 103 -1.86 18.35 -4.12
CA ILE A 103 -2.69 18.25 -5.33
C ILE A 103 -3.75 17.14 -5.24
N GLY A 104 -3.66 16.28 -4.24
CA GLY A 104 -4.62 15.22 -3.97
C GLY A 104 -4.21 14.36 -2.79
N THR A 105 -5.15 13.56 -2.29
CA THR A 105 -4.95 12.65 -1.18
C THR A 105 -5.51 11.26 -1.50
N LEU A 106 -5.04 10.25 -0.76
CA LEU A 106 -5.59 8.89 -0.82
C LEU A 106 -5.61 8.31 0.59
N MET A 107 -6.72 7.71 1.00
CA MET A 107 -6.85 7.00 2.27
C MET A 107 -7.20 5.54 2.03
N LEU A 108 -6.38 4.64 2.58
CA LEU A 108 -6.52 3.19 2.45
C LEU A 108 -6.62 2.53 3.82
N ASN A 109 -7.40 1.45 3.91
CA ASN A 109 -7.44 0.59 5.08
C ASN A 109 -6.51 -0.61 4.87
N LEU A 110 -5.37 -0.63 5.54
CA LEU A 110 -4.36 -1.69 5.43
C LEU A 110 -4.86 -3.06 5.90
N SER A 111 -5.85 -3.10 6.80
CA SER A 111 -6.40 -4.38 7.26
C SER A 111 -7.05 -5.19 6.13
N GLU A 112 -7.53 -4.53 5.08
CA GLU A 112 -8.15 -5.18 3.92
C GLU A 112 -7.15 -5.90 3.01
N TYR A 113 -5.85 -5.63 3.15
CA TYR A 113 -4.76 -6.20 2.34
C TYR A 113 -4.09 -7.42 3.00
N VAL A 114 -4.58 -7.85 4.17
CA VAL A 114 -4.06 -9.02 4.85
C VAL A 114 -4.47 -10.29 4.08
N GLY A 115 -3.50 -11.16 3.77
CA GLY A 115 -3.75 -12.43 3.09
C GLY A 115 -4.05 -12.32 1.59
N SER A 116 -4.04 -11.13 0.99
CA SER A 116 -4.26 -10.94 -0.45
C SER A 116 -3.00 -11.12 -1.30
N GLY A 117 -1.84 -11.40 -0.69
CA GLY A 117 -0.55 -11.33 -1.36
C GLY A 117 -0.20 -9.89 -1.78
N THR A 118 0.64 -9.76 -2.81
CA THR A 118 0.97 -8.45 -3.41
C THR A 118 -0.18 -7.97 -4.29
N THR A 119 -0.75 -6.81 -3.97
CA THR A 119 -1.87 -6.22 -4.72
C THR A 119 -1.44 -4.91 -5.37
N THR A 120 -1.41 -4.88 -6.70
CA THR A 120 -1.16 -3.67 -7.52
C THR A 120 -2.48 -3.06 -7.99
N ARG A 121 -2.71 -1.77 -7.73
CA ARG A 121 -3.95 -1.06 -8.07
C ARG A 121 -3.69 0.40 -8.44
N ARG A 122 -4.57 0.95 -9.28
CA ARG A 122 -4.64 2.37 -9.62
C ARG A 122 -5.83 3.00 -8.90
N TYR A 123 -5.56 4.05 -8.13
CA TYR A 123 -6.52 4.75 -7.29
C TYR A 123 -6.77 6.14 -7.83
N LEU A 124 -8.03 6.55 -7.89
CA LEU A 124 -8.40 7.95 -8.08
C LEU A 124 -8.06 8.74 -6.81
N LEU A 125 -7.45 9.90 -6.96
CA LEU A 125 -7.15 10.77 -5.83
C LEU A 125 -8.37 11.56 -5.40
N ASP A 126 -8.58 11.62 -4.09
CA ASP A 126 -9.51 12.54 -3.45
C ASP A 126 -8.90 13.94 -3.40
N GLU A 127 -9.75 14.96 -3.27
CA GLU A 127 -9.33 16.38 -3.19
C GLU A 127 -8.45 16.82 -4.38
N CYS A 128 -8.58 16.13 -5.52
CA CYS A 128 -7.78 16.36 -6.73
C CYS A 128 -8.59 17.05 -7.82
N LYS A 129 -8.09 18.18 -8.33
CA LYS A 129 -8.76 18.95 -9.39
C LYS A 129 -8.72 18.29 -10.77
N PHE A 130 -7.81 17.35 -10.99
CA PHE A 130 -7.46 16.84 -12.32
C PHE A 130 -7.78 15.37 -12.51
N ASN A 131 -8.52 14.75 -11.57
CA ASN A 131 -8.77 13.31 -11.55
C ASN A 131 -7.48 12.49 -11.74
N SER A 132 -6.38 12.99 -11.17
CA SER A 132 -5.10 12.29 -11.22
C SER A 132 -5.23 10.97 -10.49
N THR A 133 -4.54 9.96 -11.02
CA THR A 133 -4.60 8.60 -10.46
C THR A 133 -3.23 8.14 -10.02
N LEU A 134 -3.16 7.53 -8.85
CA LEU A 134 -1.93 7.00 -8.26
C LEU A 134 -1.91 5.48 -8.36
N LYS A 135 -0.83 4.91 -8.88
CA LYS A 135 -0.61 3.46 -8.91
C LYS A 135 0.31 3.02 -7.77
N LEU A 136 -0.15 2.04 -7.00
CA LEU A 136 0.59 1.49 -5.85
C LEU A 136 0.56 -0.03 -5.90
N ALA A 137 1.58 -0.65 -5.30
CA ALA A 137 1.48 -2.03 -4.84
C ALA A 137 1.66 -2.13 -3.33
N ILE A 138 0.84 -2.96 -2.69
CA ILE A 138 0.82 -3.16 -1.25
C ILE A 138 0.88 -4.65 -0.95
N ARG A 139 1.69 -5.04 0.03
CA ARG A 139 1.67 -6.39 0.64
C ARG A 139 1.80 -6.28 2.16
N LEU A 140 1.03 -7.10 2.85
CA LEU A 140 1.18 -7.36 4.29
C LEU A 140 1.51 -8.82 4.53
N LEU A 141 2.63 -9.09 5.21
CA LEU A 141 3.04 -10.42 5.65
C LEU A 141 3.03 -10.51 7.17
N GLN A 142 2.39 -11.52 7.74
CA GLN A 142 2.37 -11.71 9.18
C GLN A 142 3.77 -12.13 9.68
N LYS A 143 4.37 -11.39 10.64
CA LYS A 143 5.74 -11.63 11.11
C LYS A 143 5.87 -12.83 12.05
N SER A 144 4.82 -13.10 12.83
CA SER A 144 4.77 -14.24 13.74
C SER A 144 3.35 -14.80 13.80
N ASP A 145 3.25 -16.12 13.63
CA ASP A 145 2.01 -16.83 13.94
C ASP A 145 1.93 -17.04 15.45
N ASN A 146 1.07 -16.26 16.10
CA ASN A 146 0.80 -16.34 17.53
C ASN A 146 -0.46 -17.16 17.84
N GLY A 147 -0.99 -17.89 16.85
CA GLY A 147 -2.19 -18.72 16.98
C GLY A 147 -3.49 -17.94 17.13
N ILE A 148 -3.47 -16.61 16.99
CA ILE A 148 -4.66 -15.77 17.05
C ILE A 148 -5.42 -15.92 15.73
N LYS A 149 -6.67 -16.37 15.82
CA LYS A 149 -7.59 -16.39 14.68
C LYS A 149 -8.20 -15.02 14.48
N PHE A 150 -8.27 -14.57 13.23
CA PHE A 150 -8.89 -13.32 12.85
C PHE A 150 -9.54 -13.44 11.47
N GLU A 151 -10.51 -12.58 11.22
CA GLU A 151 -11.15 -12.39 9.93
C GLU A 151 -10.67 -11.08 9.30
N VAL A 152 -10.51 -11.09 7.98
CA VAL A 152 -10.04 -9.93 7.21
C VAL A 152 -11.26 -9.20 6.64
N PRO A 153 -11.39 -7.87 6.83
CA PRO A 153 -12.48 -7.12 6.22
C PRO A 153 -12.40 -7.21 4.69
N PRO A 154 -13.53 -7.22 3.98
CA PRO A 154 -13.54 -7.36 2.53
C PRO A 154 -12.83 -6.18 1.89
N LEU A 155 -11.89 -6.48 1.00
CA LEU A 155 -11.17 -5.47 0.25
C LEU A 155 -12.12 -4.70 -0.65
N LYS A 156 -12.35 -3.42 -0.32
CA LYS A 156 -13.31 -2.61 -1.06
C LYS A 156 -12.87 -2.49 -2.52
N LYS A 157 -13.82 -2.66 -3.42
CA LYS A 157 -13.70 -2.19 -4.80
C LYS A 157 -13.85 -0.66 -4.74
N GLN A 158 -12.80 0.05 -4.34
CA GLN A 158 -12.71 1.49 -4.64
C GLN A 158 -12.86 1.67 -6.16
N GLN A 159 -13.17 2.88 -6.63
CA GLN A 159 -13.31 3.19 -8.06
C GLN A 159 -11.99 2.91 -8.79
N ILE A 160 -11.74 1.65 -9.11
CA ILE A 160 -10.64 1.17 -9.90
C ILE A 160 -11.03 1.50 -11.33
N PHE A 161 -10.30 2.42 -11.96
CA PHE A 161 -10.23 2.44 -13.42
C PHE A 161 -9.52 1.15 -13.81
N ALA A 162 -10.31 0.11 -14.04
CA ALA A 162 -9.83 -1.08 -14.73
C ALA A 162 -9.52 -0.61 -16.15
N ASP A 163 -8.24 -0.59 -16.50
CA ASP A 163 -7.82 -0.57 -17.90
C ASP A 163 -8.60 -1.70 -18.58
N ILE A 164 -9.50 -1.36 -19.52
CA ILE A 164 -10.41 -2.30 -20.16
C ILE A 164 -9.56 -3.40 -20.82
N PRO A 165 -9.62 -4.67 -20.39
CA PRO A 165 -8.95 -5.73 -21.11
C PRO A 165 -9.76 -6.04 -22.36
N THR A 166 -9.16 -5.80 -23.53
CA THR A 166 -9.62 -6.39 -24.79
C THR A 166 -9.68 -7.90 -24.61
N MET A 167 -10.86 -8.48 -24.83
CA MET A 167 -11.13 -9.92 -24.70
C MET A 167 -10.16 -10.75 -25.55
N ILE A 168 -9.73 -11.92 -25.04
CA ILE A 168 -9.57 -13.19 -25.79
C ILE A 168 -9.36 -14.38 -24.80
N THR A 169 -10.37 -15.26 -24.82
CA THR A 169 -10.44 -16.73 -24.72
C THR A 169 -9.67 -17.55 -23.66
N GLU A 170 -10.46 -18.36 -22.95
CA GLU A 170 -10.14 -19.49 -22.08
C GLU A 170 -9.15 -20.52 -22.68
N ARG A 171 -8.36 -21.15 -21.80
CA ARG A 171 -8.13 -22.61 -21.77
C ARG A 171 -7.62 -23.05 -20.39
N LYS A 172 -8.29 -24.08 -19.85
CA LYS A 172 -7.95 -24.84 -18.63
C LYS A 172 -6.67 -25.65 -18.85
N ASP A 173 -5.86 -25.82 -17.79
CA ASP A 173 -5.38 -27.15 -17.38
C ASP A 173 -4.99 -27.24 -15.90
N LYS A 174 -5.09 -28.46 -15.35
CA LYS A 174 -5.02 -28.86 -13.92
C LYS A 174 -3.67 -29.51 -13.54
N GLY A 175 -3.31 -29.45 -12.24
CA GLY A 175 -2.47 -30.42 -11.50
C GLY A 175 -1.35 -29.76 -10.65
N LEU A 176 -1.50 -29.58 -9.33
CA LEU A 176 -1.15 -30.46 -8.18
C LEU A 176 0.37 -30.69 -7.94
N VAL A 177 0.92 -30.22 -6.81
CA VAL A 177 1.43 -30.97 -5.62
C VAL A 177 2.18 -30.02 -4.65
N LYS A 178 1.98 -30.24 -3.34
CA LYS A 178 2.69 -29.61 -2.19
C LYS A 178 4.05 -30.28 -1.97
N ASP A 179 5.03 -29.56 -1.42
CA ASP A 179 5.85 -30.10 -0.32
C ASP A 179 6.57 -28.99 0.47
N ASP A 180 6.57 -29.18 1.79
CA ASP A 180 7.18 -28.33 2.81
C ASP A 180 8.69 -28.62 2.93
N SER A 181 9.53 -27.59 3.05
CA SER A 181 10.70 -27.66 3.93
C SER A 181 11.15 -26.27 4.40
N PHE A 182 11.31 -26.19 5.72
CA PHE A 182 11.75 -25.02 6.48
C PHE A 182 13.28 -24.94 6.47
N ILE A 183 13.85 -23.79 6.11
CA ILE A 183 15.24 -23.44 6.43
C ILE A 183 15.25 -22.05 7.05
N ALA A 184 15.64 -21.99 8.32
CA ALA A 184 15.91 -20.76 9.02
C ALA A 184 17.32 -20.26 8.69
N GLY A 185 17.44 -18.98 8.34
CA GLY A 185 18.68 -18.21 8.51
C GLY A 185 19.18 -17.48 7.26
N ASN A 186 19.17 -16.14 7.40
CA ASN A 186 19.80 -15.10 6.56
C ASN A 186 19.00 -14.78 5.29
N VAL A 187 18.50 -13.53 5.15
CA VAL A 187 17.32 -13.26 4.29
C VAL A 187 16.47 -11.96 4.54
N LEU A 188 16.90 -10.84 5.16
CA LEU A 188 16.39 -9.52 4.64
C LEU A 188 16.77 -9.36 3.15
N THR A 189 17.84 -10.08 2.84
CA THR A 189 18.74 -10.23 1.71
C THR A 189 18.10 -10.68 0.38
N GLN A 190 16.95 -10.09 0.06
CA GLN A 190 16.61 -9.64 -1.29
C GLN A 190 15.41 -8.65 -1.29
N SER A 191 14.92 -8.13 -0.16
CA SER A 191 13.82 -7.12 0.01
C SER A 191 12.84 -6.86 -1.18
N LEU A 192 12.14 -7.84 -1.75
CA LEU A 192 12.00 -9.22 -1.30
C LEU A 192 12.17 -10.33 -2.36
N THR A 193 12.21 -10.11 -3.68
CA THR A 193 13.42 -10.14 -4.55
C THR A 193 13.25 -9.04 -5.61
N LEU A 194 13.41 -7.79 -5.18
CA LEU A 194 12.97 -6.52 -5.81
C LEU A 194 11.46 -6.21 -5.70
N PHE A 195 10.85 -6.66 -4.60
CA PHE A 195 9.41 -6.57 -4.23
C PHE A 195 8.43 -6.18 -5.35
N ASP A 196 7.98 -7.15 -6.14
CA ASP A 196 8.59 -8.48 -6.33
C ASP A 196 9.09 -8.60 -7.80
N GLU A 197 9.89 -7.59 -8.20
CA GLU A 197 10.27 -7.02 -9.51
C GLU A 197 9.49 -5.74 -9.90
N LEU A 198 9.26 -4.89 -8.89
CA LEU A 198 8.50 -3.62 -8.88
C LEU A 198 6.98 -3.80 -9.00
N ALA A 199 6.50 -4.88 -8.41
CA ALA A 199 5.10 -5.32 -8.45
C ALA A 199 4.54 -5.50 -9.88
N ASN A 200 5.47 -5.97 -10.73
CA ASN A 200 5.45 -6.67 -12.03
C ASN A 200 4.73 -5.99 -13.21
N LEU A 201 4.82 -4.67 -13.25
CA LEU A 201 4.61 -3.79 -14.40
C LEU A 201 5.85 -2.93 -14.62
#